data_AF-A0A6N7ANJ3-F1
#
_entry.id   AF-A0A6N7ANJ3-F1
#
_cell.length_a   1.000
_cell.length_b   1.000
_cell.length_c   1.000
_cell.angle_alpha   90.00
_cell.angle_beta   90.00
_cell.angle_gamma   90.00
#
_symmetry.space_group_name_H-M   'P 1'
#
loop_
_entity.id
_entity.type
_entity.pdbx_description
1 polymer ?
#
loop_
_entity_poly.entity_id
_entity_poly.type
_entity_poly.pdbx_seq_one_letter_code
_entity_poly.pdbx_strand_id
1 'polypeptide(L)'
;MSDDDTSLSERPETTEPLEEPPQKKASWPALLEASPWAGRFIAPESHRCSIPFAGDVPSFSTGDQTVNPWQPNAVEQTKERLAIIETELERRKAALEATTAQTATAMTELMAELERREAALEAVTAQTATATAELKRREAALEVITAQTATATAELERREAALEAVTAQTAPLPEAPPSTMQQAEATELAATIAVLASECTALHHEVAILQQQRADTIAEAVARTAAARQENVTLDAERTRLTNHVEHLQEEQRAMNDRRNLLVTQITEARDQLAHTRTDMATVAATLSTLQQNQQTLQAVTTILEEKCAALRTEQASLEDAIAQAKERIAQARERIAQAKIEHASIVQRRYMTLPDKQTGREPEKIIPIETLADGAVNVLGAGLGSVLKAGDTVVARIRSLYR
;
A
#
# COMPACT_ATOMS: atom_id res chain seq x y z
N MET A 1 9.87 -68.10 63.30
CA MET A 1 8.90 -67.50 64.24
C MET A 1 8.47 -66.19 63.62
N SER A 2 7.16 -66.06 63.46
CA SER A 2 6.41 -64.88 62.99
C SER A 2 6.46 -64.61 61.48
N ASP A 3 5.48 -65.23 60.83
CA ASP A 3 4.76 -64.74 59.66
C ASP A 3 4.29 -63.29 59.84
N ASP A 4 4.25 -62.52 58.75
CA ASP A 4 3.06 -61.75 58.40
C ASP A 4 3.12 -61.32 56.93
N ASP A 5 2.20 -61.92 56.17
CA ASP A 5 1.66 -61.46 54.89
C ASP A 5 1.04 -60.07 55.02
N THR A 6 1.25 -59.18 54.05
CA THR A 6 0.14 -58.33 53.57
C THR A 6 0.40 -57.74 52.19
N SER A 7 -0.30 -58.33 51.22
CA SER A 7 -1.12 -57.67 50.20
C SER A 7 -0.47 -56.68 49.23
N LEU A 8 -0.14 -57.24 48.06
CA LEU A 8 -0.30 -56.67 46.74
C LEU A 8 -1.61 -55.86 46.63
N SER A 9 -1.49 -54.61 46.18
CA SER A 9 -2.62 -53.78 45.75
C SER A 9 -2.51 -53.59 44.24
N GLU A 10 -3.27 -54.43 43.52
CA GLU A 10 -3.51 -54.32 42.09
C GLU A 10 -4.22 -53.00 41.81
N ARG A 11 -3.60 -52.18 40.95
CA ARG A 11 -4.19 -50.94 40.45
C ARG A 11 -4.91 -51.27 39.14
N PRO A 12 -6.22 -51.03 39.01
CA PRO A 12 -6.94 -51.38 37.79
C PRO A 12 -6.52 -50.45 36.64
N GLU A 13 -6.13 -51.06 35.53
CA GLU A 13 -6.01 -50.45 34.21
C GLU A 13 -7.38 -49.95 33.76
N THR A 14 -7.58 -48.63 33.80
CA THR A 14 -8.66 -47.97 33.07
C THR A 14 -8.23 -47.81 31.61
N THR A 15 -8.65 -48.76 30.78
CA THR A 15 -8.73 -48.61 29.32
C THR A 15 -9.75 -47.52 28.98
N GLU A 16 -9.27 -46.30 28.75
CA GLU A 16 -10.00 -45.29 28.00
C GLU A 16 -9.95 -45.63 26.51
N PRO A 17 -11.09 -45.67 25.80
CA PRO A 17 -11.09 -45.82 24.35
C PRO A 17 -10.56 -44.54 23.70
N LEU A 18 -9.57 -44.69 22.81
CA LEU A 18 -9.18 -43.66 21.84
C LEU A 18 -10.42 -43.25 21.03
N GLU A 19 -11.02 -42.10 21.36
CA GLU A 19 -11.87 -41.37 20.44
C GLU A 19 -10.99 -40.79 19.34
N GLU A 20 -11.16 -41.30 18.12
CA GLU A 20 -10.62 -40.69 16.91
C GLU A 20 -11.13 -39.23 16.79
N PRO A 21 -10.26 -38.22 16.65
CA PRO A 21 -10.72 -36.89 16.34
C PRO A 21 -11.33 -36.88 14.93
N PRO A 22 -12.50 -36.25 14.72
CA PRO A 22 -13.11 -36.22 13.40
C PRO A 22 -12.17 -35.49 12.43
N GLN A 23 -11.79 -36.18 11.35
CA GLN A 23 -11.15 -35.59 10.18
C GLN A 23 -12.11 -34.58 9.51
N LYS A 24 -12.27 -33.40 10.11
CA LYS A 24 -12.83 -32.25 9.45
C LYS A 24 -11.71 -31.61 8.64
N LYS A 25 -11.75 -31.82 7.32
CA LYS A 25 -11.09 -30.95 6.33
C LYS A 25 -11.65 -29.53 6.51
N ALA A 26 -11.06 -28.76 7.42
CA ALA A 26 -11.31 -27.34 7.54
C ALA A 26 -10.56 -26.65 6.39
N SER A 27 -11.32 -26.11 5.45
CA SER A 27 -10.79 -25.16 4.47
C SER A 27 -10.21 -23.94 5.20
N TRP A 28 -9.08 -23.45 4.69
CA TRP A 28 -8.28 -22.37 5.26
C TRP A 28 -8.90 -20.97 5.46
N PRO A 29 -10.16 -20.60 5.10
CA PRO A 29 -10.64 -19.24 5.39
C PRO A 29 -11.15 -18.99 6.82
N ALA A 30 -11.32 -20.00 7.68
CA ALA A 30 -12.10 -19.83 8.93
C ALA A 30 -11.31 -19.41 10.19
N LEU A 31 -9.98 -19.20 10.10
CA LEU A 31 -9.13 -18.91 11.27
C LEU A 31 -8.79 -17.42 11.48
N LEU A 32 -9.34 -16.50 10.66
CA LEU A 32 -9.04 -15.07 10.75
C LEU A 32 -10.08 -14.21 11.49
N GLU A 33 -11.21 -14.77 11.95
CA GLU A 33 -12.30 -13.98 12.56
C GLU A 33 -12.39 -14.03 14.09
N ALA A 34 -11.47 -14.68 14.78
CA ALA A 34 -11.48 -14.72 16.25
C ALA A 34 -10.18 -14.20 16.85
N SER A 35 -10.05 -12.87 16.98
CA SER A 35 -8.99 -12.26 17.79
C SER A 35 -9.55 -11.15 18.69
N PRO A 36 -9.52 -11.32 20.03
CA PRO A 36 -10.13 -10.40 21.00
C PRO A 36 -9.16 -9.31 21.48
N TRP A 37 -8.48 -8.63 20.56
CA TRP A 37 -7.52 -7.54 20.88
C TRP A 37 -7.94 -6.17 20.31
N ALA A 38 -9.25 -5.91 20.28
CA ALA A 38 -9.76 -4.56 20.10
C ALA A 38 -9.88 -3.88 21.47
N GLY A 39 -8.86 -3.11 21.86
CA GLY A 39 -9.02 -2.16 22.96
C GLY A 39 -7.77 -1.79 23.75
N ARG A 40 -6.94 -0.91 23.19
CA ARG A 40 -6.29 0.21 23.92
C ARG A 40 -5.50 1.07 22.93
N PHE A 41 -6.13 2.15 22.49
CA PHE A 41 -5.41 3.30 21.94
C PHE A 41 -4.65 3.96 23.10
N ILE A 42 -3.32 3.91 23.06
CA ILE A 42 -2.46 4.85 23.76
C ILE A 42 -1.70 5.60 22.66
N ALA A 43 -1.85 6.92 22.65
CA ALA A 43 -1.19 7.80 21.69
C ALA A 43 0.33 7.73 21.84
N PRO A 44 1.12 7.64 20.75
CA PRO A 44 2.56 7.78 20.85
C PRO A 44 2.94 9.27 20.76
N GLU A 45 3.72 9.70 21.75
CA GLU A 45 4.44 10.95 21.78
C GLU A 45 5.42 11.07 20.60
N SER A 46 5.52 12.28 20.09
CA SER A 46 6.35 12.69 18.97
C SER A 46 7.85 12.57 19.28
N HIS A 47 8.48 11.49 18.85
CA HIS A 47 9.93 11.48 18.66
C HIS A 47 10.27 11.69 17.18
N ARG A 48 10.80 12.88 16.89
CA ARG A 48 11.42 13.23 15.62
C ARG A 48 12.62 12.31 15.39
N CYS A 49 12.48 11.33 14.52
CA CYS A 49 13.60 10.57 13.97
C CYS A 49 13.94 11.15 12.59
N SER A 50 15.03 11.91 12.52
CA SER A 50 15.62 12.36 11.26
C SER A 50 16.41 11.20 10.66
N ILE A 51 15.91 10.60 9.58
CA ILE A 51 16.68 9.67 8.73
C ILE A 51 16.97 10.38 7.40
N PRO A 52 18.23 10.35 6.91
CA PRO A 52 18.59 11.00 5.65
C PRO A 52 18.11 10.15 4.47
N PHE A 53 17.15 10.66 3.71
CA PHE A 53 16.75 10.09 2.43
C PHE A 53 17.77 10.52 1.37
N ALA A 54 18.76 9.65 1.11
CA ALA A 54 19.65 9.76 -0.03
C ALA A 54 19.08 8.92 -1.18
N GLY A 55 18.20 9.54 -1.95
CA GLY A 55 17.69 9.00 -3.19
C GLY A 55 17.15 10.16 -3.99
N ASP A 56 17.77 10.44 -5.14
CA ASP A 56 17.48 11.56 -6.03
C ASP A 56 15.99 11.57 -6.42
N VAL A 57 15.19 12.28 -5.64
CA VAL A 57 13.85 12.71 -6.05
C VAL A 57 14.08 13.80 -7.08
N PRO A 58 13.63 13.65 -8.34
CA PRO A 58 13.69 14.75 -9.29
C PRO A 58 12.93 15.92 -8.68
N SER A 59 13.66 17.01 -8.45
CA SER A 59 13.16 18.25 -7.92
C SER A 59 12.08 18.79 -8.86
N PHE A 60 10.82 18.48 -8.56
CA PHE A 60 9.68 19.16 -9.13
C PHE A 60 9.70 20.59 -8.61
N SER A 61 10.32 21.46 -9.39
CA SER A 61 10.17 22.91 -9.29
C SER A 61 8.69 23.24 -9.32
N THR A 62 8.12 23.52 -8.15
CA THR A 62 6.85 24.23 -7.97
C THR A 62 7.05 25.69 -8.35
N GLY A 63 7.41 25.91 -9.61
CA GLY A 63 7.26 27.20 -10.26
C GLY A 63 5.76 27.42 -10.44
N ASP A 64 5.27 28.47 -9.80
CA ASP A 64 3.93 29.05 -9.90
C ASP A 64 3.64 29.52 -11.34
N GLN A 65 3.55 28.56 -12.28
CA GLN A 65 3.09 28.79 -13.62
C GLN A 65 1.57 28.63 -13.59
N THR A 66 0.89 29.75 -13.61
CA THR A 66 -0.53 29.85 -13.95
C THR A 66 -0.72 29.32 -15.38
N VAL A 67 -0.90 28.00 -15.50
CA VAL A 67 -1.15 27.33 -16.78
C VAL A 67 -2.51 27.80 -17.28
N ASN A 68 -2.49 28.62 -18.32
CA ASN A 68 -3.69 29.15 -18.95
C ASN A 68 -4.49 27.97 -19.57
N PRO A 69 -5.71 27.68 -19.09
CA PRO A 69 -6.45 26.44 -19.42
C PRO A 69 -6.91 26.33 -20.88
N TRP A 70 -6.69 27.38 -21.68
CA TRP A 70 -7.10 27.47 -23.10
C TRP A 70 -5.98 27.19 -24.10
N GLN A 71 -4.79 26.81 -23.65
CA GLN A 71 -3.73 26.40 -24.57
C GLN A 71 -3.96 24.96 -25.04
N PRO A 72 -3.91 24.68 -26.36
CA PRO A 72 -3.98 23.32 -26.93
C PRO A 72 -2.98 22.34 -26.27
N ASN A 73 -1.87 22.86 -25.74
CA ASN A 73 -0.85 22.10 -25.03
C ASN A 73 -1.31 21.48 -23.69
N ALA A 74 -2.34 22.02 -23.01
CA ALA A 74 -2.75 21.51 -21.70
C ALA A 74 -3.40 20.12 -21.77
N VAL A 75 -4.16 19.84 -22.85
CA VAL A 75 -4.76 18.53 -23.09
C VAL A 75 -3.69 17.49 -23.46
N GLU A 76 -2.70 17.87 -24.27
CA GLU A 76 -1.59 16.95 -24.59
C GLU A 76 -0.70 16.70 -23.36
N GLN A 77 -0.41 17.72 -22.55
CA GLN A 77 0.31 17.54 -21.28
C GLN A 77 -0.43 16.62 -20.31
N THR A 78 -1.76 16.69 -20.22
CA THR A 78 -2.53 15.79 -19.35
C THR A 78 -2.56 14.35 -19.89
N LYS A 79 -2.61 14.15 -21.21
CA LYS A 79 -2.45 12.83 -21.82
C LYS A 79 -1.06 12.23 -21.57
N GLU A 80 -0.01 13.02 -21.72
CA GLU A 80 1.36 12.60 -21.43
C GLU A 80 1.51 12.21 -19.94
N ARG A 81 0.95 13.01 -19.03
CA ARG A 81 0.95 12.69 -17.59
C ARG A 81 0.18 11.41 -17.28
N LEU A 82 -0.98 11.18 -17.92
CA LEU A 82 -1.73 9.93 -17.77
C LEU A 82 -0.94 8.72 -18.27
N ALA A 83 -0.30 8.83 -19.44
CA ALA A 83 0.54 7.76 -19.97
C ALA A 83 1.70 7.43 -19.03
N ILE A 84 2.36 8.43 -18.45
CA ILE A 84 3.41 8.22 -17.44
C ILE A 84 2.85 7.49 -16.21
N ILE A 85 1.69 7.93 -15.69
CA ILE A 85 1.06 7.29 -14.52
C ILE A 85 0.68 5.83 -14.81
N GLU A 86 0.14 5.53 -15.99
CA GLU A 86 -0.22 4.17 -16.40
C GLU A 86 1.03 3.27 -16.48
N THR A 87 2.11 3.76 -17.08
CA THR A 87 3.38 3.00 -17.14
C THR A 87 3.97 2.74 -15.74
N GLU A 88 3.89 3.72 -14.84
CA GLU A 88 4.34 3.57 -13.45
C GLU A 88 3.44 2.60 -12.66
N LEU A 89 2.13 2.59 -12.92
CA LEU A 89 1.19 1.66 -12.29
C LEU A 89 1.48 0.22 -12.72
N GLU A 90 1.69 -0.02 -14.02
CA GLU A 90 2.10 -1.34 -14.53
C GLU A 90 3.47 -1.77 -13.99
N ARG A 91 4.43 -0.85 -13.90
CA ARG A 91 5.73 -1.12 -13.27
C ARG A 91 5.58 -1.55 -11.81
N ARG A 92 4.74 -0.86 -11.03
CA ARG A 92 4.47 -1.19 -9.62
C ARG A 92 3.73 -2.52 -9.48
N LYS A 93 2.82 -2.82 -10.39
CA LYS A 93 2.11 -4.10 -10.43
C LYS A 93 3.06 -5.26 -10.71
N ALA A 94 3.92 -5.13 -11.71
CA ALA A 94 4.97 -6.12 -12.00
C ALA A 94 5.94 -6.30 -10.82
N ALA A 95 6.30 -5.21 -10.12
CA ALA A 95 7.13 -5.29 -8.92
C ALA A 95 6.43 -6.05 -7.78
N LEU A 96 5.12 -5.86 -7.59
CA LEU A 96 4.33 -6.59 -6.60
C LEU A 96 4.21 -8.10 -6.94
N GLU A 97 4.00 -8.42 -8.22
CA GLU A 97 3.98 -9.81 -8.69
C GLU A 97 5.35 -10.49 -8.49
N ALA A 98 6.44 -9.76 -8.76
CA ALA A 98 7.79 -10.26 -8.50
C ALA A 98 8.07 -10.50 -7.00
N THR A 99 7.66 -9.59 -6.12
CA THR A 99 7.86 -9.76 -4.67
C THR A 99 7.00 -10.88 -4.11
N THR A 100 5.75 -11.02 -4.57
CA THR A 100 4.89 -12.14 -4.16
C THR A 100 5.45 -13.49 -4.61
N ALA A 101 5.98 -13.59 -5.83
CA ALA A 101 6.68 -14.79 -6.30
C ALA A 101 7.91 -15.10 -5.45
N GLN A 102 8.74 -14.09 -5.13
CA GLN A 102 9.89 -14.27 -4.23
C GLN A 102 9.48 -14.78 -2.85
N THR A 103 8.41 -14.23 -2.26
CA THR A 103 7.91 -14.69 -0.96
C THR A 103 7.40 -16.13 -1.00
N ALA A 104 6.77 -16.55 -2.09
CA ALA A 104 6.30 -17.93 -2.26
C ALA A 104 7.50 -18.90 -2.33
N THR A 105 8.54 -18.57 -3.11
CA THR A 105 9.76 -19.37 -3.18
C THR A 105 10.45 -19.48 -1.82
N ALA A 106 10.62 -18.36 -1.11
CA ALA A 106 11.22 -18.36 0.23
C ALA A 106 10.42 -19.22 1.23
N MET A 107 9.09 -19.21 1.14
CA MET A 107 8.24 -20.05 1.99
C MET A 107 8.41 -21.54 1.67
N THR A 108 8.53 -21.92 0.40
CA THR A 108 8.80 -23.32 0.01
C THR A 108 10.18 -23.80 0.47
N GLU A 109 11.20 -22.94 0.43
CA GLU A 109 12.53 -23.26 0.94
C GLU A 109 12.52 -23.46 2.47
N LEU A 110 11.80 -22.60 3.20
CA LEU A 110 11.62 -22.73 4.65
C LEU A 110 10.88 -24.03 5.03
N MET A 111 9.86 -24.42 4.27
CA MET A 111 9.16 -25.69 4.49
C MET A 111 10.09 -26.90 4.29
N ALA A 112 10.86 -26.91 3.21
CA ALA A 112 11.83 -27.98 2.96
C ALA A 112 12.92 -28.05 4.03
N GLU A 113 13.34 -26.92 4.57
CA GLU A 113 14.30 -26.87 5.67
C GLU A 113 13.71 -27.37 6.99
N LEU A 114 12.42 -27.12 7.24
CA LEU A 114 11.71 -27.64 8.41
C LEU A 114 11.61 -29.17 8.36
N GLU A 115 11.26 -29.75 7.21
CA GLU A 115 11.22 -31.20 7.00
C GLU A 115 12.61 -31.85 7.22
N ARG A 116 13.69 -31.20 6.73
CA ARG A 116 15.07 -31.68 6.98
C ARG A 116 15.42 -31.69 8.45
N ARG A 117 15.01 -30.66 9.20
CA ARG A 117 15.27 -30.55 10.64
C ARG A 117 14.48 -31.58 11.45
N GLU A 118 13.24 -31.85 11.07
CA GLU A 118 12.43 -32.91 11.69
C GLU A 118 13.08 -34.29 11.48
N ALA A 119 13.51 -34.61 10.27
CA ALA A 119 14.23 -35.86 10.00
C ALA A 119 15.57 -35.96 10.78
N ALA A 120 16.28 -34.83 10.95
CA ALA A 120 17.49 -34.80 11.77
C ALA A 120 17.20 -35.03 13.26
N LEU A 121 16.10 -34.48 13.80
CA LEU A 121 15.66 -34.73 15.18
C LEU A 121 15.30 -36.19 15.43
N GLU A 122 14.63 -36.84 14.48
CA GLU A 122 14.35 -38.29 14.54
C GLU A 122 15.64 -39.12 14.54
N ALA A 123 16.62 -38.76 13.72
CA ALA A 123 17.91 -39.43 13.70
C ALA A 123 18.67 -39.26 15.03
N VAL A 124 18.68 -38.04 15.60
CA VAL A 124 19.31 -37.77 16.91
C VAL A 124 18.62 -38.53 18.04
N THR A 125 17.29 -38.63 18.03
CA THR A 125 16.55 -39.42 19.04
C THR A 125 16.82 -40.92 18.94
N ALA A 126 16.99 -41.46 17.74
CA ALA A 126 17.42 -42.85 17.56
C ALA A 126 18.87 -43.09 18.06
N GLN A 127 19.77 -42.15 17.81
CA GLN A 127 21.15 -42.20 18.30
C GLN A 127 21.22 -42.14 19.83
N THR A 128 20.45 -41.27 20.48
CA THR A 128 20.42 -41.18 21.95
C THR A 128 19.85 -42.43 22.60
N ALA A 129 18.82 -43.06 22.02
CA ALA A 129 18.31 -44.34 22.47
C ALA A 129 19.39 -45.44 22.42
N THR A 130 20.15 -45.48 21.33
CA THR A 130 21.25 -46.44 21.14
C THR A 130 22.37 -46.22 22.16
N ALA A 131 22.80 -44.97 22.35
CA ALA A 131 23.83 -44.61 23.32
C ALA A 131 23.39 -44.94 24.76
N THR A 132 22.12 -44.75 25.09
CA THR A 132 21.55 -45.10 26.40
C THR A 132 21.61 -46.61 26.65
N ALA A 133 21.32 -47.42 25.64
CA ALA A 133 21.43 -48.88 25.75
C ALA A 133 22.89 -49.34 25.92
N GLU A 134 23.83 -48.70 25.22
CA GLU A 134 25.26 -48.99 25.38
C GLU A 134 25.78 -48.62 26.78
N LEU A 135 25.35 -47.47 27.32
CA LEU A 135 25.66 -47.04 28.69
C LEU A 135 25.22 -48.08 29.71
N LYS A 136 23.95 -48.54 29.64
CA LYS A 136 23.43 -49.60 30.54
C LYS A 136 24.24 -50.90 30.45
N ARG A 137 24.67 -51.30 29.25
CA ARG A 137 25.53 -52.50 29.07
C ARG A 137 26.89 -52.32 29.74
N ARG A 138 27.49 -51.13 29.66
CA ARG A 138 28.78 -50.83 30.30
C ARG A 138 28.68 -50.72 31.81
N GLU A 139 27.60 -50.14 32.33
CA GLU A 139 27.30 -50.12 33.77
C GLU A 139 27.22 -51.55 34.32
N ALA A 140 26.48 -52.44 33.65
CA ALA A 140 26.42 -53.86 34.03
C ALA A 140 27.80 -54.55 33.94
N ALA A 141 28.62 -54.25 32.93
CA ALA A 141 29.97 -54.80 32.81
C ALA A 141 30.90 -54.32 33.95
N LEU A 142 30.80 -53.04 34.34
CA LEU A 142 31.54 -52.50 35.49
C LEU A 142 31.12 -53.13 36.81
N GLU A 143 29.83 -53.40 37.02
CA GLU A 143 29.34 -54.14 38.20
C GLU A 143 29.95 -55.55 38.26
N VAL A 144 29.99 -56.26 37.13
CA VAL A 144 30.61 -57.60 37.06
C VAL A 144 32.09 -57.55 37.39
N ILE A 145 32.87 -56.65 36.78
CA ILE A 145 34.31 -56.50 37.06
C ILE A 145 34.53 -56.13 38.54
N THR A 146 33.69 -55.27 39.10
CA THR A 146 33.79 -54.88 40.52
C THR A 146 33.54 -56.07 41.44
N ALA A 147 32.53 -56.89 41.16
CA ALA A 147 32.24 -58.11 41.90
C ALA A 147 33.36 -59.16 41.78
N GLN A 148 33.89 -59.34 40.56
CA GLN A 148 35.05 -60.23 40.31
C GLN A 148 36.28 -59.79 41.10
N THR A 149 36.58 -58.49 41.08
CA THR A 149 37.72 -57.93 41.82
C THR A 149 37.56 -58.17 43.31
N ALA A 150 36.38 -57.90 43.89
CA ALA A 150 36.10 -58.13 45.30
C ALA A 150 36.24 -59.62 45.69
N THR A 151 35.78 -60.53 44.83
CA THR A 151 35.89 -61.98 45.05
C THR A 151 37.35 -62.43 45.01
N ALA A 152 38.11 -62.01 44.00
CA ALA A 152 39.53 -62.34 43.87
C ALA A 152 40.36 -61.77 45.05
N THR A 153 40.06 -60.55 45.52
CA THR A 153 40.70 -59.97 46.71
C THR A 153 40.39 -60.80 47.96
N ALA A 154 39.13 -61.21 48.17
CA ALA A 154 38.78 -62.04 49.32
C ALA A 154 39.43 -63.44 49.28
N GLU A 155 39.59 -64.02 48.09
CA GLU A 155 40.28 -65.31 47.94
C GLU A 155 41.78 -65.19 48.17
N LEU A 156 42.39 -64.09 47.73
CA LEU A 156 43.78 -63.76 48.01
C LEU A 156 44.02 -63.60 49.51
N GLU A 157 43.19 -62.84 50.22
CA GLU A 157 43.26 -62.70 51.68
C GLU A 157 43.15 -64.06 52.41
N ARG A 158 42.26 -64.95 51.95
CA ARG A 158 42.14 -66.31 52.52
C ARG A 158 43.38 -67.16 52.28
N ARG A 159 43.95 -67.11 51.07
CA ARG A 159 45.14 -67.90 50.70
C ARG A 159 46.39 -67.39 51.41
N GLU A 160 46.52 -66.07 51.59
CA GLU A 160 47.58 -65.47 52.40
C GLU A 160 47.48 -65.89 53.87
N ALA A 161 46.28 -65.85 54.46
CA ALA A 161 46.07 -66.33 55.83
C ALA A 161 46.38 -67.84 55.97
N ALA A 162 46.04 -68.65 54.96
CA ALA A 162 46.38 -70.08 54.94
C ALA A 162 47.90 -70.30 54.80
N LEU A 163 48.57 -69.52 53.95
CA LEU A 163 50.02 -69.54 53.81
C LEU A 163 50.70 -69.19 55.14
N GLU A 164 50.26 -68.13 55.82
CA GLU A 164 50.75 -67.74 57.15
C GLU A 164 50.53 -68.85 58.19
N ALA A 165 49.35 -69.49 58.20
CA ALA A 165 49.04 -70.56 59.13
C ALA A 165 49.91 -71.82 58.91
N VAL A 166 50.17 -72.19 57.66
CA VAL A 166 51.02 -73.34 57.32
C VAL A 166 52.50 -73.01 57.56
N THR A 167 52.96 -71.80 57.24
CA THR A 167 54.34 -71.37 57.55
C THR A 167 54.60 -71.30 59.05
N ALA A 168 53.62 -70.89 59.86
CA ALA A 168 53.69 -70.92 61.31
C ALA A 168 53.81 -72.35 61.88
N GLN A 169 53.18 -73.35 61.24
CA GLN A 169 53.32 -74.77 61.63
C GLN A 169 54.70 -75.35 61.30
N THR A 170 55.39 -74.79 60.30
CA THR A 170 56.78 -75.14 59.95
C THR A 170 57.83 -74.32 60.70
N ALA A 171 57.44 -73.38 61.58
CA ALA A 171 58.37 -72.61 62.39
C ALA A 171 59.20 -73.55 63.31
N PRO A 172 60.53 -73.38 63.40
CA PRO A 172 61.39 -74.37 64.03
C PRO A 172 61.12 -74.49 65.53
N LEU A 173 60.67 -75.67 65.98
CA LEU A 173 60.82 -76.11 67.35
C LEU A 173 62.31 -76.36 67.62
N PRO A 174 62.92 -75.72 68.64
CA PRO A 174 64.33 -75.89 68.93
C PRO A 174 64.61 -77.29 69.52
N GLU A 175 65.69 -77.91 69.04
CA GLU A 175 66.43 -79.02 69.68
C GLU A 175 65.90 -80.47 69.57
N ALA A 176 65.86 -81.05 68.36
CA ALA A 176 66.07 -82.51 68.16
C ALA A 176 66.38 -82.86 66.69
N PRO A 177 67.25 -83.86 66.39
CA PRO A 177 67.43 -84.34 65.02
C PRO A 177 66.13 -85.01 64.55
N PRO A 178 65.54 -84.56 63.42
CA PRO A 178 64.24 -85.05 62.98
C PRO A 178 64.31 -86.52 62.56
N SER A 179 63.29 -87.27 62.93
CA SER A 179 63.07 -88.65 62.47
C SER A 179 62.82 -88.65 60.95
N THR A 180 63.14 -89.73 60.23
CA THR A 180 62.89 -89.85 58.78
C THR A 180 61.42 -89.59 58.39
N MET A 181 60.48 -89.87 59.29
CA MET A 181 59.05 -89.54 59.12
C MET A 181 58.76 -88.03 59.20
N GLN A 182 59.42 -87.31 60.12
CA GLN A 182 59.30 -85.85 60.26
C GLN A 182 59.92 -85.10 59.08
N GLN A 183 60.96 -85.68 58.46
CA GLN A 183 61.53 -85.16 57.21
C GLN A 183 60.56 -85.29 56.03
N ALA A 184 59.83 -86.41 55.92
CA ALA A 184 58.83 -86.60 54.88
C ALA A 184 57.65 -85.62 55.03
N GLU A 185 57.13 -85.44 56.24
CA GLU A 185 56.07 -84.46 56.55
C GLU A 185 56.54 -83.02 56.27
N ALA A 186 57.77 -82.68 56.63
CA ALA A 186 58.35 -81.36 56.35
C ALA A 186 58.48 -81.09 54.83
N THR A 187 58.85 -82.10 54.04
CA THR A 187 58.90 -81.96 52.58
C THR A 187 57.50 -81.82 51.95
N GLU A 188 56.49 -82.49 52.49
CA GLU A 188 55.11 -82.39 52.02
C GLU A 188 54.50 -81.01 52.36
N LEU A 189 54.75 -80.52 53.59
CA LEU A 189 54.39 -79.16 54.03
C LEU A 189 55.11 -78.08 53.20
N ALA A 190 56.40 -78.27 52.89
CA ALA A 190 57.14 -77.35 52.03
C ALA A 190 56.57 -77.30 50.60
N ALA A 191 56.11 -78.44 50.06
CA ALA A 191 55.44 -78.49 48.76
C ALA A 191 54.09 -77.77 48.79
N THR A 192 53.30 -77.91 49.88
CA THR A 192 52.03 -77.19 50.03
C THR A 192 52.23 -75.68 50.17
N ILE A 193 53.25 -75.24 50.91
CA ILE A 193 53.64 -73.82 50.99
C ILE A 193 54.01 -73.27 49.61
N ALA A 194 54.79 -74.03 48.82
CA ALA A 194 55.19 -73.61 47.48
C ALA A 194 53.98 -73.48 46.53
N VAL A 195 53.01 -74.40 46.61
CA VAL A 195 51.76 -74.34 45.83
C VAL A 195 50.94 -73.12 46.24
N LEU A 196 50.68 -72.92 47.54
CA LEU A 196 49.93 -71.76 48.04
C LEU A 196 50.60 -70.43 47.67
N ALA A 197 51.93 -70.35 47.75
CA ALA A 197 52.67 -69.15 47.33
C ALA A 197 52.51 -68.87 45.82
N SER A 198 52.50 -69.93 44.99
CA SER A 198 52.26 -69.78 43.55
C SER A 198 50.83 -69.32 43.23
N GLU A 199 49.84 -69.80 43.98
CA GLU A 199 48.44 -69.37 43.83
C GLU A 199 48.25 -67.91 44.30
N CYS A 200 48.88 -67.49 45.41
CA CYS A 200 48.86 -66.11 45.87
C CYS A 200 49.47 -65.13 44.85
N THR A 201 50.56 -65.52 44.18
CA THR A 201 51.17 -64.68 43.13
C THR A 201 50.31 -64.63 41.87
N ALA A 202 49.64 -65.73 41.49
CA ALA A 202 48.68 -65.76 40.40
C ALA A 202 47.46 -64.85 40.68
N LEU A 203 46.87 -64.94 41.88
CA LEU A 203 45.75 -64.09 42.30
C LEU A 203 46.15 -62.61 42.37
N HIS A 204 47.36 -62.29 42.84
CA HIS A 204 47.88 -60.92 42.80
C HIS A 204 47.92 -60.37 41.37
N HIS A 205 48.37 -61.20 40.42
CA HIS A 205 48.40 -60.82 39.01
C HIS A 205 46.99 -60.62 38.45
N GLU A 206 46.05 -61.48 38.79
CA GLU A 206 44.64 -61.36 38.37
C GLU A 206 43.98 -60.08 38.94
N VAL A 207 44.17 -59.79 40.23
CA VAL A 207 43.68 -58.55 40.85
C VAL A 207 44.29 -57.32 40.17
N ALA A 208 45.59 -57.35 39.84
CA ALA A 208 46.24 -56.25 39.12
C ALA A 208 45.64 -56.05 37.71
N ILE A 209 45.37 -57.14 36.98
CA ILE A 209 44.71 -57.07 35.67
C ILE A 209 43.30 -56.47 35.80
N LEU A 210 42.49 -56.94 36.75
CA LEU A 210 41.13 -56.45 36.95
C LEU A 210 41.09 -54.98 37.37
N GLN A 211 42.01 -54.56 38.24
CA GLN A 211 42.16 -53.15 38.61
C GLN A 211 42.54 -52.27 37.41
N GLN A 212 43.45 -52.74 36.56
CA GLN A 212 43.82 -52.05 35.33
C GLN A 212 42.62 -51.96 34.36
N GLN A 213 41.90 -53.06 34.13
CA GLN A 213 40.69 -53.07 33.29
C GLN A 213 39.63 -52.09 33.81
N ARG A 214 39.41 -52.04 35.13
CA ARG A 214 38.51 -51.08 35.75
C ARG A 214 38.98 -49.64 35.51
N ALA A 215 40.27 -49.35 35.68
CA ALA A 215 40.83 -48.02 35.44
C ALA A 215 40.66 -47.59 33.98
N ASP A 216 40.94 -48.48 33.03
CA ASP A 216 40.79 -48.22 31.59
C ASP A 216 39.32 -47.95 31.21
N THR A 217 38.39 -48.74 31.76
CA THR A 217 36.95 -48.56 31.51
C THR A 217 36.44 -47.22 32.06
N ILE A 218 36.91 -46.82 33.25
CA ILE A 218 36.59 -45.51 33.84
C ILE A 218 37.18 -44.38 33.00
N ALA A 219 38.43 -44.50 32.57
CA ALA A 219 39.10 -43.50 31.73
C ALA A 219 38.35 -43.30 30.41
N GLU A 220 37.90 -44.38 29.76
CA GLU A 220 37.10 -44.30 28.54
C GLU A 220 35.74 -43.62 28.78
N ALA A 221 35.05 -43.95 29.87
CA ALA A 221 33.78 -43.32 30.23
C ALA A 221 33.92 -41.82 30.50
N VAL A 222 34.98 -41.40 31.19
CA VAL A 222 35.30 -39.99 31.45
C VAL A 222 35.59 -39.26 30.15
N ALA A 223 36.39 -39.85 29.25
CA ALA A 223 36.73 -39.26 27.96
C ALA A 223 35.48 -39.05 27.08
N ARG A 224 34.58 -40.05 27.02
CA ARG A 224 33.30 -39.93 26.30
C ARG A 224 32.40 -38.85 26.90
N THR A 225 32.34 -38.76 28.22
CA THR A 225 31.56 -37.72 28.91
C THR A 225 32.11 -36.32 28.62
N ALA A 226 33.43 -36.17 28.58
CA ALA A 226 34.07 -34.91 28.21
C ALA A 226 33.77 -34.52 26.75
N ALA A 227 33.85 -35.47 25.82
CA ALA A 227 33.50 -35.24 24.42
C ALA A 227 32.04 -34.82 24.25
N ALA A 228 31.10 -35.53 24.89
CA ALA A 228 29.67 -35.20 24.86
C ALA A 228 29.37 -33.81 25.47
N ARG A 229 30.10 -33.40 26.53
CA ARG A 229 29.98 -32.04 27.08
C ARG A 229 30.45 -30.99 26.09
N GLN A 230 31.54 -31.24 25.38
CA GLN A 230 32.04 -30.30 24.37
C GLN A 230 31.08 -30.16 23.18
N GLU A 231 30.50 -31.28 22.74
CA GLU A 231 29.45 -31.27 21.71
C GLU A 231 28.21 -30.47 22.16
N ASN A 232 27.74 -30.66 23.40
CA ASN A 232 26.64 -29.86 23.95
C ASN A 232 26.96 -28.36 23.96
N VAL A 233 28.18 -27.97 24.33
CA VAL A 233 28.62 -26.57 24.27
C VAL A 233 28.56 -26.03 22.84
N THR A 234 28.96 -26.82 21.84
CA THR A 234 28.86 -26.41 20.43
C THR A 234 27.42 -26.29 19.96
N LEU A 235 26.55 -27.23 20.33
CA LEU A 235 25.12 -27.20 20.00
C LEU A 235 24.40 -26.02 20.67
N ASP A 236 24.76 -25.68 21.91
CA ASP A 236 24.22 -24.49 22.60
C ASP A 236 24.64 -23.18 21.92
N ALA A 237 25.88 -23.12 21.43
CA ALA A 237 26.36 -21.97 20.65
C ALA A 237 25.61 -21.85 19.32
N GLU A 238 25.37 -22.97 18.62
CA GLU A 238 24.56 -22.99 17.39
C GLU A 238 23.10 -22.62 17.65
N ARG A 239 22.50 -23.16 18.72
CA ARG A 239 21.14 -22.78 19.15
C ARG A 239 21.04 -21.27 19.39
N THR A 240 22.02 -20.69 20.08
CA THR A 240 22.06 -19.24 20.33
C THR A 240 22.15 -18.45 19.01
N ARG A 241 22.98 -18.89 18.06
CA ARG A 241 23.08 -18.27 16.73
C ARG A 241 21.76 -18.35 15.95
N LEU A 242 21.11 -19.51 15.97
CA LEU A 242 19.81 -19.70 15.30
C LEU A 242 18.71 -18.84 15.93
N THR A 243 18.67 -18.75 17.26
CA THR A 243 17.75 -17.85 17.97
C THR A 243 17.93 -16.40 17.52
N ASN A 244 19.17 -15.89 17.51
CA ASN A 244 19.46 -14.54 17.05
C ASN A 244 19.08 -14.32 15.57
N HIS A 245 19.28 -15.34 14.72
CA HIS A 245 18.88 -15.25 13.31
C HIS A 245 17.36 -15.20 13.14
N VAL A 246 16.60 -15.98 13.92
CA VAL A 246 15.14 -15.92 13.92
C VAL A 246 14.63 -14.57 14.40
N GLU A 247 15.22 -14.00 15.45
CA GLU A 247 14.89 -12.65 15.92
C GLU A 247 15.12 -11.59 14.84
N HIS A 248 16.26 -11.66 14.14
CA HIS A 248 16.58 -10.77 13.04
C HIS A 248 15.56 -10.89 11.88
N LEU A 249 15.23 -12.11 11.45
CA LEU A 249 14.23 -12.33 10.40
C LEU A 249 12.84 -11.80 10.79
N GLN A 250 12.46 -11.91 12.08
CA GLN A 250 11.21 -11.34 12.57
C GLN A 250 11.22 -9.80 12.51
N GLU A 251 12.34 -9.15 12.83
CA GLU A 251 12.49 -7.71 12.70
C GLU A 251 12.40 -7.25 11.24
N GLU A 252 13.07 -7.95 10.33
CA GLU A 252 12.94 -7.67 8.89
C GLU A 252 11.50 -7.85 8.39
N GLN A 253 10.81 -8.89 8.86
CA GLN A 253 9.40 -9.10 8.53
C GLN A 253 8.50 -7.97 9.06
N ARG A 254 8.74 -7.47 10.28
CA ARG A 254 8.03 -6.31 10.82
C ARG A 254 8.28 -5.06 9.97
N ALA A 255 9.54 -4.78 9.64
CA ALA A 255 9.90 -3.64 8.80
C ALA A 255 9.28 -3.71 7.39
N MET A 256 9.24 -4.89 6.78
CA MET A 256 8.56 -5.10 5.50
C MET A 256 7.05 -4.87 5.60
N ASN A 257 6.41 -5.32 6.69
CA ASN A 257 4.98 -5.09 6.92
C ASN A 257 4.67 -3.60 7.12
N ASP A 258 5.51 -2.87 7.85
CA ASP A 258 5.36 -1.42 8.01
C ASP A 258 5.50 -0.70 6.68
N ARG A 259 6.48 -1.08 5.86
CA ARG A 259 6.65 -0.55 4.50
C ARG A 259 5.44 -0.85 3.62
N ARG A 260 4.90 -2.07 3.67
CA ARG A 260 3.68 -2.45 2.95
C ARG A 260 2.50 -1.58 3.37
N ASN A 261 2.30 -1.39 4.67
CA ASN A 261 1.21 -0.56 5.19
C ASN A 261 1.35 0.90 4.74
N LEU A 262 2.57 1.45 4.73
CA LEU A 262 2.84 2.78 4.20
C LEU A 262 2.49 2.89 2.71
N LEU A 263 2.89 1.91 1.90
CA LEU A 263 2.56 1.89 0.47
C LEU A 263 1.05 1.80 0.23
N VAL A 264 0.32 1.04 1.03
CA VAL A 264 -1.15 0.96 0.95
C VAL A 264 -1.79 2.31 1.24
N THR A 265 -1.33 3.03 2.27
CA THR A 265 -1.80 4.39 2.56
C THR A 265 -1.53 5.34 1.40
N GLN A 266 -0.31 5.33 0.85
CA GLN A 266 0.05 6.17 -0.29
C GLN A 266 -0.77 5.87 -1.56
N ILE A 267 -1.06 4.60 -1.84
CA ILE A 267 -1.92 4.19 -2.96
C ILE A 267 -3.36 4.69 -2.76
N THR A 268 -3.86 4.62 -1.53
CA THR A 268 -5.22 5.10 -1.20
C THR A 268 -5.31 6.61 -1.39
N GLU A 269 -4.33 7.36 -0.89
CA GLU A 269 -4.27 8.81 -1.07
C GLU A 269 -4.15 9.22 -2.55
N ALA A 270 -3.30 8.54 -3.33
CA ALA A 270 -3.18 8.80 -4.76
C ALA A 270 -4.49 8.50 -5.51
N ARG A 271 -5.24 7.46 -5.08
CA ARG A 271 -6.55 7.12 -5.65
C ARG A 271 -7.59 8.20 -5.35
N ASP A 272 -7.58 8.75 -4.15
CA ASP A 272 -8.49 9.83 -3.76
C ASP A 272 -8.19 11.12 -4.53
N GLN A 273 -6.91 11.45 -4.71
CA GLN A 273 -6.47 12.57 -5.55
C GLN A 273 -6.90 12.39 -7.02
N LEU A 274 -6.79 11.18 -7.57
CA LEU A 274 -7.28 10.86 -8.91
C LEU A 274 -8.81 10.97 -9.03
N ALA A 275 -9.56 10.60 -8.00
CA ALA A 275 -11.01 10.76 -7.98
C ALA A 275 -11.42 12.25 -7.94
N HIS A 276 -10.71 13.06 -7.16
CA HIS A 276 -10.95 14.50 -7.07
C HIS A 276 -10.68 15.20 -8.41
N THR A 277 -9.49 14.96 -8.99
CA THR A 277 -9.12 15.53 -10.31
C THR A 277 -10.10 15.12 -11.43
N ARG A 278 -10.62 13.89 -11.43
CA ARG A 278 -11.68 13.49 -12.37
C ARG A 278 -12.97 14.29 -12.20
N THR A 279 -13.34 14.58 -10.96
CA THR A 279 -14.53 15.39 -10.65
C THR A 279 -14.33 16.84 -11.11
N ASP A 280 -13.15 17.40 -10.90
CA ASP A 280 -12.78 18.73 -11.38
C ASP A 280 -12.81 18.79 -12.91
N MET A 281 -12.24 17.78 -13.58
CA MET A 281 -12.29 17.67 -15.05
C MET A 281 -13.73 17.61 -15.58
N ALA A 282 -14.61 16.84 -14.94
CA ALA A 282 -16.03 16.78 -15.32
C ALA A 282 -16.71 18.15 -15.16
N THR A 283 -16.37 18.88 -14.09
CA THR A 283 -16.88 20.24 -13.84
C THR A 283 -16.38 21.22 -14.91
N VAL A 284 -15.09 21.17 -15.26
CA VAL A 284 -14.51 21.99 -16.34
C VAL A 284 -15.13 21.67 -17.69
N ALA A 285 -15.39 20.39 -17.99
CA ALA A 285 -16.08 20.01 -19.22
C ALA A 285 -17.50 20.58 -19.29
N ALA A 286 -18.23 20.58 -18.17
CA ALA A 286 -19.58 21.16 -18.11
C ALA A 286 -19.58 22.69 -18.29
N THR A 287 -18.61 23.39 -17.69
CA THR A 287 -18.48 24.85 -17.87
C THR A 287 -18.08 25.21 -19.30
N LEU A 288 -17.20 24.43 -19.93
CA LEU A 288 -16.82 24.61 -21.33
C LEU A 288 -18.01 24.41 -22.27
N SER A 289 -18.83 23.38 -22.06
CA SER A 289 -20.07 23.17 -22.84
C SER A 289 -21.03 24.36 -22.72
N THR A 290 -21.16 24.92 -21.51
CA THR A 290 -22.01 26.10 -21.27
C THR A 290 -21.46 27.34 -21.99
N LEU A 291 -20.14 27.55 -21.95
CA LEU A 291 -19.49 28.66 -22.67
C LEU A 291 -19.66 28.54 -24.19
N GLN A 292 -19.55 27.32 -24.74
CA GLN A 292 -19.81 27.07 -26.16
C GLN A 292 -21.25 27.41 -26.55
N GLN A 293 -22.23 27.03 -25.73
CA GLN A 293 -23.63 27.38 -25.96
C GLN A 293 -23.86 28.91 -25.92
N ASN A 294 -23.23 29.60 -24.95
CA ASN A 294 -23.30 31.05 -24.86
C ASN A 294 -22.67 31.72 -26.10
N GLN A 295 -21.55 31.19 -26.60
CA GLN A 295 -20.90 31.68 -27.82
C GLN A 295 -21.82 31.55 -29.05
N GLN A 296 -22.49 30.40 -29.23
CA GLN A 296 -23.46 30.20 -30.31
C GLN A 296 -24.64 31.17 -30.21
N THR A 297 -25.14 31.39 -28.99
CA THR A 297 -26.24 32.33 -28.72
C THR A 297 -25.82 33.76 -29.08
N LEU A 298 -24.61 34.17 -28.68
CA LEU A 298 -24.08 35.49 -29.03
C LEU A 298 -23.91 35.67 -30.53
N GLN A 299 -23.39 34.65 -31.24
CA GLN A 299 -23.28 34.68 -32.71
C GLN A 299 -24.66 34.87 -33.37
N ALA A 300 -25.68 34.14 -32.92
CA ALA A 300 -27.04 34.29 -33.44
C ALA A 300 -27.61 35.69 -33.19
N VAL A 301 -27.38 36.25 -31.99
CA VAL A 301 -27.80 37.63 -31.67
C VAL A 301 -27.08 38.65 -32.57
N THR A 302 -25.78 38.48 -32.81
CA THR A 302 -25.02 39.35 -33.72
C THR A 302 -25.61 39.33 -35.13
N THR A 303 -25.91 38.15 -35.69
CA THR A 303 -26.54 38.04 -37.02
C THR A 303 -27.90 38.74 -37.07
N ILE A 304 -28.75 38.54 -36.06
CA ILE A 304 -30.06 39.22 -35.98
C ILE A 304 -29.90 40.75 -35.92
N LEU A 305 -28.92 41.24 -35.18
CA LEU A 305 -28.65 42.68 -35.09
C LEU A 305 -28.12 43.24 -36.42
N GLU A 306 -27.25 42.50 -37.13
CA GLU A 306 -26.78 42.87 -38.47
C GLU A 306 -27.93 42.97 -39.47
N GLU A 307 -28.84 41.98 -39.48
CA GLU A 307 -30.05 41.98 -40.32
C GLU A 307 -30.96 43.18 -40.01
N LYS A 308 -31.22 43.45 -38.72
CA LYS A 308 -32.01 44.62 -38.31
C LYS A 308 -31.37 45.93 -38.72
N CYS A 309 -30.05 46.07 -38.56
CA CYS A 309 -29.30 47.24 -39.02
C CYS A 309 -29.41 47.42 -40.54
N ALA A 310 -29.33 46.34 -41.32
CA ALA A 310 -29.51 46.39 -42.77
C ALA A 310 -30.93 46.83 -43.14
N ALA A 311 -31.96 46.25 -42.50
CA ALA A 311 -33.36 46.64 -42.71
C ALA A 311 -33.59 48.13 -42.39
N LEU A 312 -33.12 48.61 -41.24
CA LEU A 312 -33.24 50.02 -40.86
C LEU A 312 -32.52 50.96 -41.84
N ARG A 313 -31.37 50.56 -42.42
CA ARG A 313 -30.71 51.34 -43.48
C ARG A 313 -31.55 51.42 -44.75
N THR A 314 -32.20 50.32 -45.15
CA THR A 314 -33.10 50.34 -46.32
C THR A 314 -34.35 51.19 -46.08
N GLU A 315 -34.92 51.12 -44.87
CA GLU A 315 -36.04 51.96 -44.47
C GLU A 315 -35.64 53.44 -44.48
N GLN A 316 -34.48 53.78 -43.91
CA GLN A 316 -33.93 55.14 -43.95
C GLN A 316 -33.80 55.66 -45.38
N ALA A 317 -33.20 54.89 -46.29
CA ALA A 317 -33.06 55.28 -47.70
C ALA A 317 -34.42 55.52 -48.36
N SER A 318 -35.41 54.65 -48.10
CA SER A 318 -36.77 54.80 -48.64
C SER A 318 -37.48 56.06 -48.12
N LEU A 319 -37.26 56.41 -46.85
CA LEU A 319 -37.79 57.64 -46.24
C LEU A 319 -37.12 58.88 -46.83
N GLU A 320 -35.81 58.84 -47.06
CA GLU A 320 -35.07 59.93 -47.71
C GLU A 320 -35.60 60.18 -49.14
N ASP A 321 -35.85 59.12 -49.92
CA ASP A 321 -36.48 59.21 -51.25
C ASP A 321 -37.89 59.79 -51.19
N ALA A 322 -38.73 59.33 -50.24
CA ALA A 322 -40.08 59.85 -50.06
C ALA A 322 -40.08 61.34 -49.70
N ILE A 323 -39.12 61.79 -48.87
CA ILE A 323 -38.93 63.20 -48.54
C ILE A 323 -38.51 63.99 -49.80
N ALA A 324 -37.61 63.46 -50.62
CA ALA A 324 -37.20 64.10 -51.88
C ALA A 324 -38.38 64.27 -52.84
N GLN A 325 -39.20 63.22 -53.03
CA GLN A 325 -40.41 63.29 -53.85
C GLN A 325 -41.45 64.27 -53.30
N ALA A 326 -41.63 64.33 -51.98
CA ALA A 326 -42.52 65.28 -51.35
C ALA A 326 -42.07 66.74 -51.60
N LYS A 327 -40.76 67.00 -51.48
CA LYS A 327 -40.17 68.32 -51.80
C LYS A 327 -40.43 68.71 -53.26
N GLU A 328 -40.26 67.78 -54.19
CA GLU A 328 -40.54 68.00 -55.62
C GLU A 328 -42.02 68.34 -55.88
N ARG A 329 -42.94 67.57 -55.30
CA ARG A 329 -44.38 67.84 -55.40
C ARG A 329 -44.77 69.21 -54.83
N ILE A 330 -44.13 69.65 -53.75
CA ILE A 330 -44.32 70.98 -53.17
C ILE A 330 -43.82 72.07 -54.15
N ALA A 331 -42.67 71.87 -54.78
CA ALA A 331 -42.13 72.79 -55.78
C ALA A 331 -43.08 72.93 -56.99
N GLN A 332 -43.53 71.80 -57.55
CA GLN A 332 -44.51 71.78 -58.65
C GLN A 332 -45.84 72.43 -58.26
N ALA A 333 -46.33 72.20 -57.04
CA ALA A 333 -47.55 72.86 -56.55
C ALA A 333 -47.37 74.38 -56.44
N ARG A 334 -46.22 74.85 -55.96
CA ARG A 334 -45.88 76.28 -55.92
C ARG A 334 -45.84 76.90 -57.31
N GLU A 335 -45.26 76.20 -58.28
CA GLU A 335 -45.23 76.64 -59.69
C GLU A 335 -46.64 76.77 -60.27
N ARG A 336 -47.49 75.75 -60.09
CA ARG A 336 -48.89 75.78 -60.52
C ARG A 336 -49.67 76.93 -59.88
N ILE A 337 -49.45 77.20 -58.59
CA ILE A 337 -50.06 78.36 -57.91
C ILE A 337 -49.57 79.67 -58.54
N ALA A 338 -48.28 79.80 -58.84
CA ALA A 338 -47.74 80.99 -59.48
C ALA A 338 -48.33 81.18 -60.90
N GLN A 339 -48.47 80.10 -61.67
CA GLN A 339 -49.03 80.13 -63.01
C GLN A 339 -50.53 80.48 -62.99
N ALA A 340 -51.30 79.89 -62.07
CA ALA A 340 -52.70 80.25 -61.83
C ALA A 340 -52.86 81.72 -61.43
N LYS A 341 -51.92 82.28 -60.63
CA LYS A 341 -51.90 83.72 -60.31
C LYS A 341 -51.70 84.58 -61.56
N ILE A 342 -50.80 84.20 -62.47
CA ILE A 342 -50.56 84.91 -63.74
C ILE A 342 -51.79 84.82 -64.66
N GLU A 343 -52.40 83.65 -64.79
CA GLU A 343 -53.63 83.45 -65.57
C GLU A 343 -54.78 84.28 -65.01
N HIS A 344 -54.99 84.25 -63.69
CA HIS A 344 -56.00 85.07 -63.02
C HIS A 344 -55.76 86.57 -63.28
N ALA A 345 -54.53 87.05 -63.13
CA ALA A 345 -54.18 88.43 -63.47
C ALA A 345 -54.49 88.76 -64.94
N SER A 346 -54.18 87.85 -65.87
CA SER A 346 -54.47 88.01 -67.29
C SER A 346 -55.98 88.02 -67.60
N ILE A 347 -56.79 87.22 -66.89
CA ILE A 347 -58.25 87.21 -66.98
C ILE A 347 -58.82 88.52 -66.45
N VAL A 348 -58.36 88.97 -65.28
CA VAL A 348 -58.75 90.26 -64.69
C VAL A 348 -58.42 91.40 -65.65
N GLN A 349 -57.23 91.42 -66.24
CA GLN A 349 -56.81 92.45 -67.20
C GLN A 349 -57.65 92.44 -68.49
N ARG A 350 -57.99 91.25 -69.02
CA ARG A 350 -58.96 91.11 -70.13
C ARG A 350 -60.34 91.68 -69.78
N ARG A 351 -60.81 91.45 -68.55
CA ARG A 351 -62.11 91.94 -68.06
C ARG A 351 -62.13 93.47 -67.90
N TYR A 352 -61.01 94.08 -67.49
CA TYR A 352 -60.86 95.53 -67.42
C TYR A 352 -60.81 96.20 -68.80
N MET A 353 -60.28 95.53 -69.83
CA MET A 353 -60.18 96.06 -71.20
C MET A 353 -61.45 95.88 -72.07
N THR A 354 -62.48 95.19 -71.56
CA THR A 354 -63.74 94.90 -72.29
C THR A 354 -64.95 95.65 -71.73
N LEU A 355 -64.76 96.56 -70.78
CA LEU A 355 -65.82 97.47 -70.33
C LEU A 355 -65.89 98.69 -71.26
N PRO A 356 -67.01 98.90 -71.98
CA PRO A 356 -67.22 100.13 -72.72
C PRO A 356 -67.46 101.29 -71.75
N ASP A 357 -66.73 102.37 -72.01
CA ASP A 357 -66.78 103.66 -71.34
C ASP A 357 -68.23 104.19 -71.24
N LYS A 358 -68.83 104.09 -70.05
CA LYS A 358 -70.04 104.84 -69.69
C LYS A 358 -69.92 105.36 -68.27
N GLN A 359 -69.82 106.68 -68.20
CA GLN A 359 -70.03 107.53 -67.04
C GLN A 359 -71.18 107.03 -66.16
N THR A 360 -70.88 106.68 -64.91
CA THR A 360 -71.72 107.02 -63.76
C THR A 360 -70.87 106.93 -62.50
N GLY A 361 -70.72 108.06 -61.81
CA GLY A 361 -70.13 108.09 -60.48
C GLY A 361 -70.97 107.29 -59.49
N ARG A 362 -70.38 106.25 -58.93
CA ARG A 362 -70.66 105.72 -57.59
C ARG A 362 -69.38 105.08 -57.08
N GLU A 363 -69.04 105.42 -55.84
CA GLU A 363 -67.83 105.04 -55.14
C GLU A 363 -67.65 103.52 -55.08
N PRO A 364 -66.41 103.02 -55.18
CA PRO A 364 -66.13 101.59 -55.14
C PRO A 364 -66.33 101.05 -53.72
N GLU A 365 -67.44 100.33 -53.51
CA GLU A 365 -67.58 99.46 -52.34
C GLU A 365 -66.45 98.43 -52.34
N LYS A 366 -65.65 98.49 -51.28
CA LYS A 366 -64.50 97.65 -50.95
C LYS A 366 -64.68 96.20 -51.42
N ILE A 367 -64.13 95.88 -52.59
CA ILE A 367 -63.76 94.51 -52.93
C ILE A 367 -62.59 94.17 -52.02
N ILE A 368 -62.84 93.30 -51.04
CA ILE A 368 -61.81 92.77 -50.15
C ILE A 368 -60.71 92.18 -51.05
N PRO A 369 -59.45 92.66 -50.97
CA PRO A 369 -58.39 92.18 -51.84
C PRO A 369 -58.19 90.68 -51.58
N ILE A 370 -58.31 89.88 -52.65
CA ILE A 370 -58.10 88.42 -52.65
C ILE A 370 -56.71 88.06 -52.12
N GLU A 371 -55.77 89.02 -52.05
CA GLU A 371 -54.50 88.91 -51.32
C GLU A 371 -54.70 88.41 -49.88
N THR A 372 -55.75 88.83 -49.16
CA THR A 372 -56.01 88.36 -47.78
C THR A 372 -56.53 86.92 -47.67
N LEU A 373 -57.24 86.40 -48.69
CA LEU A 373 -57.70 85.00 -48.74
C LEU A 373 -56.61 84.06 -49.25
N ALA A 374 -55.79 84.52 -50.21
CA ALA A 374 -54.63 83.79 -50.69
C ALA A 374 -53.51 83.73 -49.65
N ASP A 375 -53.24 84.82 -48.91
CA ASP A 375 -52.27 84.83 -47.81
C ASP A 375 -52.76 84.04 -46.60
N GLY A 376 -54.07 83.99 -46.35
CA GLY A 376 -54.66 83.08 -45.36
C GLY A 376 -54.45 81.60 -45.71
N ALA A 377 -54.73 81.20 -46.96
CA ALA A 377 -54.51 79.83 -47.42
C ALA A 377 -53.02 79.46 -47.52
N VAL A 378 -52.16 80.39 -47.94
CA VAL A 378 -50.70 80.20 -47.99
C VAL A 378 -50.08 80.20 -46.59
N ASN A 379 -50.61 80.96 -45.61
CA ASN A 379 -50.16 80.90 -44.22
C ASN A 379 -50.66 79.64 -43.51
N VAL A 380 -51.88 79.16 -43.79
CA VAL A 380 -52.37 77.90 -43.21
C VAL A 380 -51.64 76.70 -43.82
N LEU A 381 -51.41 76.68 -45.14
CA LEU A 381 -50.60 75.64 -45.80
C LEU A 381 -49.10 75.78 -45.45
N GLY A 382 -48.58 77.00 -45.29
CA GLY A 382 -47.20 77.27 -44.90
C GLY A 382 -46.92 76.95 -43.44
N ALA A 383 -47.87 77.20 -42.53
CA ALA A 383 -47.79 76.78 -41.13
C ALA A 383 -47.98 75.26 -40.99
N GLY A 384 -48.86 74.65 -41.80
CA GLY A 384 -49.02 73.20 -41.89
C GLY A 384 -47.75 72.51 -42.42
N LEU A 385 -47.16 73.01 -43.50
CA LEU A 385 -45.90 72.49 -44.05
C LEU A 385 -44.70 72.78 -43.16
N GLY A 386 -44.65 73.95 -42.53
CA GLY A 386 -43.59 74.32 -41.59
C GLY A 386 -43.62 73.49 -40.31
N SER A 387 -44.80 73.13 -39.82
CA SER A 387 -44.94 72.21 -38.68
C SER A 387 -44.61 70.77 -39.06
N VAL A 388 -44.95 70.31 -40.27
CA VAL A 388 -44.55 68.99 -40.78
C VAL A 388 -43.04 68.89 -41.02
N LEU A 389 -42.41 69.94 -41.55
CA LEU A 389 -40.94 70.00 -41.70
C LEU A 389 -40.22 70.04 -40.36
N LYS A 390 -40.71 70.84 -39.38
CA LYS A 390 -40.15 70.83 -38.02
C LYS A 390 -40.35 69.49 -37.32
N ALA A 391 -41.49 68.83 -37.51
CA ALA A 391 -41.73 67.48 -37.01
C ALA A 391 -40.76 66.48 -37.67
N GLY A 392 -40.55 66.59 -38.99
CA GLY A 392 -39.57 65.81 -39.74
C GLY A 392 -38.14 66.00 -39.21
N ASP A 393 -37.69 67.24 -39.01
CA ASP A 393 -36.38 67.55 -38.45
C ASP A 393 -36.22 67.04 -37.01
N THR A 394 -37.29 67.09 -36.22
CA THR A 394 -37.31 66.54 -34.84
C THR A 394 -37.23 65.01 -34.85
N VAL A 395 -37.92 64.35 -35.78
CA VAL A 395 -37.85 62.89 -35.98
C VAL A 395 -36.46 62.48 -36.46
N VAL A 396 -35.89 63.19 -37.44
CA VAL A 396 -34.53 62.94 -37.93
C VAL A 396 -33.50 63.18 -36.83
N ALA A 397 -33.64 64.22 -36.01
CA ALA A 397 -32.76 64.47 -34.87
C ALA A 397 -32.86 63.37 -33.80
N ARG A 398 -34.06 62.83 -33.56
CA ARG A 398 -34.29 61.75 -32.59
C ARG A 398 -33.79 60.40 -33.10
N ILE A 399 -33.92 60.11 -34.40
CA ILE A 399 -33.29 58.96 -35.04
C ILE A 399 -31.75 59.08 -34.92
N ARG A 400 -31.20 60.27 -35.19
CA ARG A 400 -29.75 60.52 -35.10
C ARG A 400 -29.21 60.50 -33.67
N SER A 401 -30.06 60.65 -32.64
CA SER A 401 -29.67 60.51 -31.22
C SER A 401 -29.82 59.09 -30.69
N LEU A 402 -30.60 58.23 -31.34
CA LEU A 402 -30.72 56.81 -30.99
C LEU A 402 -29.61 55.96 -31.62
N TYR A 403 -28.95 56.49 -32.65
CA TYR A 403 -27.82 55.88 -33.36
C TYR A 403 -26.43 56.35 -32.87
N ARG A 404 -26.38 57.31 -31.94
CA ARG A 404 -25.19 57.66 -31.16
C ARG A 404 -25.33 57.06 -29.78
#